data_AF-A0A926L3K7-F1
#
_entry.id   AF-A0A926L3K7-F1
#
_cell.length_a   1.000
_cell.length_b   1.000
_cell.length_c   1.000
_cell.angle_alpha   90.00
_cell.angle_beta   90.00
_cell.angle_gamma   90.00
#
_symmetry.space_group_name_H-M   'P 1'
#
loop_
_entity.id
_entity.type
_entity.pdbx_description
1 polymer ?
#
loop_
_entity_poly.entity_id
_entity_poly.type
_entity_poly.pdbx_seq_one_letter_code
_entity_poly.pdbx_strand_id
1 'polypeptide(L)'
;MSRPLLYLDVDGPLNPYAAQPQRRPEGYSTHRMKPEGWVAQHPGTPRAYVKPLRVWLNPEHGRRLRSLGELYDLVWATTWGREANLFIAPVLGLPELPVVTWPAPWGTEPDGTFWKTRGLVEHADGRPFAWVDDEIGPADRAFVAAHHDGAALLHRVDPRLGLRDGDFGVLEAFARAIV
;
A
#
# COMPACT_ATOMS: atom_id res chain seq x y z
N MET A 1 -2.33 -23.93 8.25
CA MET A 1 -2.06 -23.18 7.01
C MET A 1 -1.46 -21.84 7.40
N SER A 2 -0.54 -21.27 6.60
CA SER A 2 -0.04 -19.91 6.86
C SER A 2 -1.15 -18.89 6.62
N ARG A 3 -1.12 -17.78 7.36
CA ARG A 3 -2.06 -16.68 7.12
C ARG A 3 -1.86 -16.09 5.73
N PRO A 4 -2.92 -15.58 5.08
CA PRO A 4 -2.77 -14.82 3.85
C PRO A 4 -1.85 -13.59 4.04
N LEU A 5 -1.24 -13.14 2.95
CA LEU A 5 -0.50 -11.89 2.92
C LEU A 5 -1.46 -10.71 2.73
N LEU A 6 -1.18 -9.57 3.37
CA LEU A 6 -1.82 -8.29 3.05
C LEU A 6 -0.76 -7.31 2.55
N TYR A 7 -0.70 -7.14 1.24
CA TYR A 7 0.15 -6.17 0.57
C TYR A 7 -0.48 -4.78 0.64
N LEU A 8 0.22 -3.86 1.28
CA LEU A 8 -0.30 -2.53 1.61
C LEU A 8 0.53 -1.44 0.94
N ASP A 9 -0.10 -0.68 0.04
CA ASP A 9 0.46 0.59 -0.41
C ASP A 9 0.17 1.73 0.57
N VAL A 10 0.99 2.78 0.52
CA VAL A 10 0.84 4.00 1.32
C VAL A 10 0.05 5.04 0.55
N ASP A 11 0.56 5.46 -0.60
CA ASP A 11 -0.06 6.52 -1.41
C ASP A 11 -1.30 5.96 -2.11
N GLY A 12 -2.44 6.61 -1.92
CA GLY A 12 -3.74 6.11 -2.32
C GLY A 12 -4.48 5.53 -1.12
N PRO A 13 -4.17 4.30 -0.65
CA PRO A 13 -4.88 3.66 0.46
C PRO A 13 -4.77 4.34 1.82
N LEU A 14 -3.55 4.68 2.26
CA LEU A 14 -3.31 5.27 3.58
C LEU A 14 -3.16 6.79 3.51
N ASN A 15 -2.60 7.28 2.41
CA ASN A 15 -2.40 8.69 2.13
C ASN A 15 -3.24 9.07 0.89
N PRO A 16 -4.44 9.65 1.08
CA PRO A 16 -5.30 10.08 -0.02
C PRO A 16 -4.74 11.35 -0.70
N TYR A 17 -3.62 11.19 -1.41
CA TYR A 17 -2.83 12.28 -1.98
C TYR A 17 -3.59 13.05 -3.07
N ALA A 18 -4.57 12.42 -3.72
CA ALA A 18 -5.38 13.03 -4.77
C ALA A 18 -6.61 13.79 -4.21
N ALA A 19 -6.82 13.80 -2.89
CA ALA A 19 -7.88 14.60 -2.29
C ALA A 19 -7.57 16.10 -2.42
N GLN A 20 -8.63 16.93 -2.51
CA GLN A 20 -8.45 18.36 -2.70
C GLN A 20 -7.67 18.97 -1.50
N PRO A 21 -6.61 19.78 -1.73
CA PRO A 21 -5.76 20.32 -0.66
C PRO A 21 -6.51 21.05 0.47
N GLN A 22 -7.66 21.65 0.16
CA GLN A 22 -8.51 22.40 1.09
C GLN A 22 -9.54 21.51 1.82
N ARG A 23 -9.69 20.25 1.39
CA ARG A 23 -10.62 19.26 1.94
C ARG A 23 -9.88 17.98 2.30
N ARG A 24 -8.94 18.10 3.26
CA ARG A 24 -8.39 16.94 3.95
C ARG A 24 -9.55 16.07 4.44
N PRO A 25 -9.60 14.76 4.15
CA PRO A 25 -10.68 13.91 4.62
C PRO A 25 -10.75 13.92 6.17
N GLU A 26 -11.96 13.73 6.69
CA GLU A 26 -12.20 13.71 8.14
C GLU A 26 -11.40 12.59 8.82
N GLY A 27 -10.89 12.85 10.03
CA GLY A 27 -10.07 11.89 10.80
C GLY A 27 -8.58 11.83 10.42
N TYR A 28 -8.20 12.34 9.25
CA TYR A 28 -6.79 12.37 8.84
C TYR A 28 -6.02 13.50 9.53
N SER A 29 -4.75 13.31 9.86
CA SER A 29 -3.81 14.33 10.35
C SER A 29 -2.76 14.66 9.28
N THR A 30 -2.21 15.87 9.30
CA THR A 30 -1.19 16.29 8.32
C THR A 30 0.21 16.08 8.86
N HIS A 31 1.04 15.43 8.06
CA HIS A 31 2.45 15.18 8.33
C HIS A 31 3.31 15.75 7.22
N ARG A 32 4.53 16.13 7.56
CA ARG A 32 5.53 16.70 6.65
C ARG A 32 6.78 15.85 6.73
N MET A 33 7.06 15.11 5.67
CA MET A 33 8.09 14.06 5.65
C MET A 33 9.11 14.34 4.54
N LYS A 34 10.33 13.84 4.71
CA LYS A 34 11.40 13.90 3.69
C LYS A 34 12.07 12.52 3.58
N PRO A 35 11.37 11.50 3.08
CA PRO A 35 12.00 10.23 2.76
C PRO A 35 13.04 10.44 1.65
N GLU A 36 14.08 9.61 1.60
CA GLU A 36 15.11 9.65 0.57
C GLU A 36 14.51 9.48 -0.83
N GLY A 37 13.50 8.62 -0.99
CA GLY A 37 12.78 8.48 -2.26
C GLY A 37 12.15 9.79 -2.75
N TRP A 38 11.62 10.62 -1.85
CA TRP A 38 11.08 11.95 -2.19
C TRP A 38 12.17 12.95 -2.52
N VAL A 39 13.27 12.95 -1.76
CA VAL A 39 14.41 13.85 -2.02
C VAL A 39 15.06 13.53 -3.37
N ALA A 40 15.18 12.25 -3.73
CA ALA A 40 15.72 11.81 -5.01
C ALA A 40 14.91 12.30 -6.22
N GLN A 41 13.61 12.56 -6.06
CA GLN A 41 12.75 13.16 -7.10
C GLN A 41 13.04 14.66 -7.36
N HIS A 42 13.94 15.28 -6.59
CA HIS A 42 14.32 16.69 -6.73
C HIS A 42 15.82 16.83 -7.06
N PRO A 43 16.28 16.29 -8.20
CA PRO A 43 17.70 16.26 -8.53
C PRO A 43 18.29 17.68 -8.60
N GLY A 44 19.52 17.84 -8.09
CA GLY A 44 20.22 19.12 -8.06
C GLY A 44 19.76 20.09 -6.94
N THR A 45 18.72 19.75 -6.18
CA THR A 45 18.29 20.56 -5.03
C THR A 45 18.88 19.99 -3.72
N PRO A 46 19.69 20.75 -2.95
CA PRO A 46 20.17 20.27 -1.66
C PRO A 46 19.01 19.94 -0.71
N ARG A 47 19.14 18.87 0.08
CA ARG A 47 18.09 18.35 0.99
C ARG A 47 17.47 19.41 1.89
N ALA A 48 18.26 20.39 2.33
CA ALA A 48 17.79 21.52 3.15
C ALA A 48 16.69 22.33 2.44
N TYR A 49 16.76 22.47 1.12
CA TYR A 49 15.85 23.27 0.30
C TYR A 49 14.69 22.48 -0.31
N VAL A 50 14.76 21.14 -0.34
CA VAL A 50 13.62 20.31 -0.76
C VAL A 50 12.45 20.54 0.19
N LYS A 51 11.27 20.92 -0.31
CA LYS A 51 10.08 21.07 0.52
C LYS A 51 9.60 19.68 0.98
N PRO A 52 9.14 19.53 2.24
CA PRO A 52 8.68 18.23 2.73
C PRO A 52 7.41 17.78 2.01
N LEU A 53 7.34 16.49 1.70
CA LEU A 53 6.15 15.82 1.21
C LEU A 53 5.03 15.97 2.25
N ARG A 54 3.84 16.35 1.79
CA ARG A 54 2.65 16.36 2.63
C ARG A 54 2.04 14.97 2.59
N VAL A 55 1.86 14.37 3.76
CA VAL A 55 1.18 13.08 3.91
C VAL A 55 0.01 13.26 4.85
N TRP A 56 -1.14 12.71 4.49
CA TRP A 56 -2.30 12.61 5.36
C TRP A 56 -2.42 11.20 5.87
N LEU A 57 -2.52 11.02 7.20
CA LEU A 57 -2.69 9.69 7.80
C LEU A 57 -3.82 9.72 8.83
N ASN A 58 -4.64 8.69 8.84
CA ASN A 58 -5.70 8.51 9.83
C ASN A 58 -5.25 7.50 10.91
N PRO A 59 -5.06 7.91 12.17
CA PRO A 59 -4.67 7.01 13.25
C PRO A 59 -5.63 5.82 13.47
N GLU A 60 -6.91 5.96 13.10
CA GLU A 60 -7.88 4.85 13.15
C GLU A 60 -7.45 3.70 12.22
N HIS A 61 -6.87 4.01 11.06
CA HIS A 61 -6.38 2.97 10.14
C HIS A 61 -5.34 2.08 10.82
N GLY A 62 -4.52 2.65 11.70
CA GLY A 62 -3.59 1.89 12.51
C GLY A 62 -4.27 0.84 13.40
N ARG A 63 -5.37 1.20 14.07
CA ARG A 63 -6.17 0.25 14.87
C ARG A 63 -6.72 -0.86 13.99
N ARG A 64 -7.36 -0.50 12.87
CA ARG A 64 -7.98 -1.46 11.95
C ARG A 64 -6.96 -2.40 11.30
N LEU A 65 -5.79 -1.88 10.90
CA LEU A 65 -4.70 -2.69 10.34
C LEU A 65 -4.10 -3.65 11.36
N ARG A 66 -3.95 -3.26 12.63
CA ARG A 66 -3.52 -4.19 13.69
C ARG A 66 -4.51 -5.33 13.89
N SER A 67 -5.81 -5.05 13.87
CA SER A 67 -6.85 -6.10 13.92
C SER A 67 -6.79 -7.01 12.69
N LEU A 68 -6.58 -6.46 11.49
CA LEU A 68 -6.33 -7.29 10.30
C LEU A 68 -5.06 -8.13 10.43
N GLY A 69 -4.05 -7.64 11.17
CA GLY A 69 -2.82 -8.38 11.47
C GLY A 69 -3.00 -9.61 12.35
N GLU A 70 -4.19 -9.88 12.87
CA GLU A 70 -4.55 -11.17 13.46
C GLU A 70 -4.87 -12.21 12.37
N LEU A 71 -5.45 -11.76 11.25
CA LEU A 71 -5.89 -12.58 10.12
C LEU A 71 -4.85 -12.65 8.98
N TYR A 72 -3.97 -11.65 8.88
CA TYR A 72 -2.98 -11.48 7.82
C TYR A 72 -1.56 -11.39 8.35
N ASP A 73 -0.62 -11.75 7.48
CA ASP A 73 0.75 -11.25 7.56
C ASP A 73 0.84 -9.95 6.71
N LEU A 74 0.94 -8.80 7.38
CA LEU A 74 1.00 -7.49 6.72
C LEU A 74 2.39 -7.26 6.11
N VAL A 75 2.41 -6.74 4.88
CA VAL A 75 3.64 -6.46 4.14
C VAL A 75 3.50 -5.11 3.42
N TRP A 76 4.51 -4.25 3.55
CA TRP A 76 4.59 -3.02 2.78
C TRP A 76 4.84 -3.33 1.30
N ALA A 77 3.92 -2.92 0.44
CA ALA A 77 3.99 -3.00 -1.02
C ALA A 77 3.94 -1.60 -1.65
N THR A 78 4.87 -0.75 -1.22
CA THR A 78 4.86 0.69 -1.48
C THR A 78 6.18 1.20 -2.01
N THR A 79 6.14 2.31 -2.76
CA THR A 79 7.32 3.04 -3.24
C THR A 79 8.14 3.65 -2.10
N TRP A 80 7.56 3.80 -0.91
CA TRP A 80 8.29 4.18 0.30
C TRP A 80 9.29 3.10 0.74
N GLY A 81 9.11 1.85 0.30
CA GLY A 81 9.97 0.72 0.67
C GLY A 81 10.17 0.63 2.19
N ARG A 82 11.43 0.50 2.61
CA ARG A 82 11.80 0.44 4.04
C ARG A 82 11.49 1.72 4.81
N GLU A 83 11.41 2.86 4.12
CA GLU A 83 11.10 4.14 4.77
C GLU A 83 9.65 4.20 5.27
N ALA A 84 8.76 3.31 4.80
CA ALA A 84 7.42 3.16 5.38
C ALA A 84 7.47 2.81 6.88
N ASN A 85 8.42 1.98 7.31
CA ASN A 85 8.63 1.67 8.73
C ASN A 85 9.19 2.86 9.53
N LEU A 86 9.86 3.81 8.88
CA LEU A 86 10.44 4.98 9.54
C LEU A 86 9.44 6.14 9.65
N PHE A 87 8.60 6.33 8.63
CA PHE A 87 7.73 7.50 8.53
C PHE A 87 6.26 7.19 8.73
N ILE A 88 5.76 6.02 8.29
CA ILE A 88 4.33 5.70 8.27
C ILE A 88 3.95 4.85 9.48
N ALA A 89 4.67 3.75 9.73
CA ALA A 89 4.36 2.82 10.81
C ALA A 89 4.27 3.49 12.20
N PRO A 90 5.19 4.39 12.60
CA PRO A 90 5.10 5.04 13.92
C PRO A 90 3.86 5.93 14.08
N VAL A 91 3.43 6.61 13.01
CA VAL A 91 2.24 7.46 13.02
C VAL A 91 0.96 6.63 13.19
N LEU A 92 0.92 5.46 12.55
CA LEU A 92 -0.21 4.52 12.64
C LEU A 92 -0.12 3.59 13.87
N GLY A 93 0.99 3.62 14.62
CA GLY A 93 1.25 2.68 15.71
C GLY A 93 1.35 1.22 15.22
N LEU A 94 1.84 1.01 14.00
CA LEU A 94 2.11 -0.32 13.47
C LEU A 94 3.50 -0.78 13.94
N PRO A 95 3.70 -2.10 14.14
CA PRO A 95 5.06 -2.63 14.29
C PRO A 95 5.84 -2.45 12.99
N GLU A 96 7.14 -2.75 13.03
CA GLU A 96 7.90 -2.91 11.79
C GLU A 96 7.30 -4.04 10.96
N LEU A 97 6.98 -3.77 9.69
CA LEU A 97 6.45 -4.76 8.76
C LEU A 97 7.50 -5.16 7.73
N PRO A 98 7.47 -6.42 7.23
CA PRO A 98 8.21 -6.81 6.05
C PRO A 98 7.90 -5.89 4.85
N VAL A 99 8.85 -5.79 3.93
CA VAL A 99 8.78 -4.89 2.76
C VAL A 99 9.06 -5.69 1.51
N VAL A 100 8.18 -5.61 0.52
CA VAL A 100 8.48 -6.14 -0.82
C VAL A 100 9.57 -5.27 -1.45
N THR A 101 10.69 -5.90 -1.82
CA THR A 101 11.79 -5.23 -2.51
C THR A 101 11.69 -5.44 -4.01
N TRP A 102 11.90 -4.37 -4.76
CA TRP A 102 11.75 -4.37 -6.22
C TRP A 102 13.10 -4.05 -6.85
N PRO A 103 13.51 -4.74 -7.93
CA PRO A 103 14.82 -4.53 -8.56
C PRO A 103 14.98 -3.12 -9.19
N ALA A 104 13.89 -2.51 -9.66
CA ALA A 104 13.75 -1.07 -9.91
C ALA A 104 12.28 -0.74 -10.25
N PRO A 105 11.75 0.45 -9.91
CA PRO A 105 10.44 0.87 -10.35
C PRO A 105 10.49 1.23 -11.83
N TRP A 106 9.67 0.54 -12.63
CA TRP A 106 9.44 0.88 -14.03
C TRP A 106 7.96 1.23 -14.20
N GLY A 107 7.60 1.90 -15.29
CA GLY A 107 6.22 2.29 -15.57
C GLY A 107 5.30 1.08 -15.79
N THR A 108 4.30 1.22 -16.63
CA THR A 108 3.48 0.07 -17.03
C THR A 108 4.34 -0.95 -17.79
N GLU A 109 4.20 -2.23 -17.46
CA GLU A 109 4.83 -3.33 -18.18
C GLU A 109 4.31 -3.38 -19.64
N PRO A 110 5.04 -4.01 -20.58
CA PRO A 110 4.62 -4.10 -21.98
C PRO A 110 3.22 -4.70 -22.20
N ASP A 111 2.75 -5.53 -21.26
CA ASP A 111 1.43 -6.17 -21.27
C ASP A 111 0.32 -5.32 -20.63
N GLY A 112 0.64 -4.11 -20.19
CA GLY A 112 -0.31 -3.20 -19.55
C GLY A 112 -0.46 -3.40 -18.04
N THR A 113 0.26 -4.36 -17.43
CA THR A 113 0.23 -4.55 -15.97
C THR A 113 0.99 -3.45 -15.23
N PHE A 114 0.54 -3.14 -14.04
CA PHE A 114 1.28 -2.33 -13.10
C PHE A 114 2.57 -3.06 -12.68
N TRP A 115 3.67 -2.32 -12.60
CA TRP A 115 5.00 -2.90 -12.34
C TRP A 115 5.10 -3.69 -11.03
N LYS A 116 4.27 -3.39 -10.01
CA LYS A 116 4.23 -4.15 -8.76
C LYS A 116 3.61 -5.54 -8.95
N THR A 117 2.71 -5.72 -9.91
CA THR A 117 1.85 -6.91 -10.00
C THR A 117 2.64 -8.20 -10.11
N ARG A 118 3.63 -8.26 -10.99
CA ARG A 118 4.50 -9.44 -11.17
C ARG A 118 5.28 -9.76 -9.90
N GLY A 119 5.93 -8.77 -9.33
CA GLY A 119 6.71 -8.94 -8.11
C GLY A 119 5.85 -9.35 -6.89
N LEU A 120 4.58 -8.94 -6.82
CA LEU A 120 3.67 -9.39 -5.76
C LEU A 120 3.29 -10.86 -5.91
N VAL A 121 3.04 -11.31 -7.13
CA VAL A 121 2.74 -12.73 -7.41
C VAL A 121 3.95 -13.60 -7.09
N GLU A 122 5.15 -13.19 -7.51
CA GLU A 122 6.40 -13.88 -7.21
C GLU A 122 6.69 -13.89 -5.70
N HIS A 123 6.55 -12.75 -5.02
CA HIS A 123 6.75 -12.65 -3.58
C HIS A 123 5.72 -13.47 -2.79
N ALA A 124 4.49 -13.61 -3.30
CA ALA A 124 3.46 -14.41 -2.65
C ALA A 124 3.79 -15.90 -2.66
N ASP A 125 4.55 -16.38 -3.66
CA ASP A 125 5.01 -17.77 -3.77
C ASP A 125 3.88 -18.79 -3.52
N GLY A 126 2.74 -18.57 -4.20
CA GLY A 126 1.54 -19.40 -4.08
C GLY A 126 0.70 -19.20 -2.80
N ARG A 127 1.15 -18.37 -1.85
CA ARG A 127 0.34 -18.02 -0.66
C ARG A 127 -0.83 -17.13 -1.05
N PRO A 128 -2.04 -17.37 -0.51
CA PRO A 128 -3.16 -16.45 -0.69
C PRO A 128 -2.80 -15.02 -0.27
N PHE A 129 -3.28 -14.02 -0.99
CA PHE A 129 -2.98 -12.63 -0.66
C PHE A 129 -4.14 -11.67 -0.96
N ALA A 130 -4.19 -10.58 -0.20
CA ALA A 130 -4.91 -9.37 -0.57
C ALA A 130 -3.90 -8.27 -0.90
N TRP A 131 -4.19 -7.46 -1.92
CA TRP A 131 -3.39 -6.30 -2.30
C TRP A 131 -4.25 -5.05 -2.37
N VAL A 132 -3.83 -4.01 -1.65
CA VAL A 132 -4.54 -2.73 -1.51
C VAL A 132 -3.69 -1.60 -2.11
N ASP A 133 -4.19 -0.99 -3.19
CA ASP A 133 -3.47 0.01 -3.99
C ASP A 133 -4.47 0.77 -4.90
N ASP A 134 -4.18 2.00 -5.31
CA ASP A 134 -5.05 2.81 -6.18
C ASP A 134 -4.84 2.59 -7.68
N GLU A 135 -3.67 2.09 -8.07
CA GLU A 135 -3.26 1.92 -9.47
C GLU A 135 -3.71 0.60 -10.07
N ILE A 136 -4.30 -0.32 -9.27
CA ILE A 136 -4.84 -1.61 -9.72
C ILE A 136 -5.80 -1.42 -10.90
N GLY A 137 -5.49 -2.07 -12.02
CA GLY A 137 -6.26 -2.08 -13.25
C GLY A 137 -6.78 -3.46 -13.68
N PRO A 138 -7.53 -3.53 -14.79
CA PRO A 138 -8.00 -4.80 -15.35
C PRO A 138 -6.87 -5.74 -15.78
N ALA A 139 -5.76 -5.20 -16.30
CA ALA A 139 -4.59 -6.00 -16.70
C ALA A 139 -3.99 -6.75 -15.51
N ASP A 140 -3.93 -6.11 -14.33
CA ASP A 140 -3.40 -6.74 -13.11
C ASP A 140 -4.27 -7.90 -12.65
N ARG A 141 -5.59 -7.73 -12.72
CA ARG A 141 -6.55 -8.79 -12.38
C ARG A 141 -6.43 -9.98 -13.32
N ALA A 142 -6.30 -9.71 -14.62
CA ALA A 142 -6.10 -10.76 -15.62
C ALA A 142 -4.77 -11.49 -15.40
N PHE A 143 -3.70 -10.75 -15.09
CA PHE A 143 -2.40 -11.32 -14.81
C PHE A 143 -2.43 -12.22 -13.58
N VAL A 144 -2.95 -11.74 -12.45
CA VAL A 144 -3.01 -12.53 -11.21
C VAL A 144 -3.87 -13.79 -11.39
N ALA A 145 -5.02 -13.68 -12.07
CA ALA A 145 -5.88 -14.83 -12.35
C ALA A 145 -5.19 -15.91 -13.22
N ALA A 146 -4.24 -15.52 -14.07
CA ALA A 146 -3.51 -16.44 -14.94
C ALA A 146 -2.23 -17.02 -14.31
N HIS A 147 -1.65 -16.35 -13.31
CA HIS A 147 -0.30 -16.67 -12.80
C HIS A 147 -0.24 -16.98 -11.30
N HIS A 148 -1.37 -16.90 -10.58
CA HIS A 148 -1.42 -17.21 -9.16
C HIS A 148 -2.52 -18.23 -8.86
N ASP A 149 -2.11 -19.44 -8.46
CA ASP A 149 -3.03 -20.54 -8.15
C ASP A 149 -3.76 -20.36 -6.81
N GLY A 150 -3.22 -19.51 -5.92
CA GLY A 150 -3.82 -19.19 -4.62
C GLY A 150 -4.99 -18.22 -4.73
N ALA A 151 -5.76 -18.10 -3.64
CA ALA A 151 -6.82 -17.09 -3.57
C ALA A 151 -6.21 -15.68 -3.51
N ALA A 152 -6.62 -14.80 -4.43
CA ALA A 152 -6.14 -13.43 -4.48
C ALA A 152 -7.28 -12.40 -4.50
N LEU A 153 -7.17 -11.38 -3.65
CA LEU A 153 -8.03 -10.20 -3.66
C LEU A 153 -7.23 -8.97 -4.10
N LEU A 154 -7.60 -8.39 -5.24
CA LEU A 154 -7.05 -7.10 -5.69
C LEU A 154 -8.06 -5.99 -5.33
N HIS A 155 -7.78 -5.26 -4.26
CA HIS A 155 -8.68 -4.25 -3.70
C HIS A 155 -8.24 -2.84 -4.11
N ARG A 156 -8.91 -2.28 -5.12
CA ARG A 156 -8.59 -0.94 -5.62
C ARG A 156 -9.20 0.13 -4.71
N VAL A 157 -8.39 1.08 -4.26
CA VAL A 157 -8.85 2.21 -3.43
C VAL A 157 -8.88 3.50 -4.25
N ASP A 158 -9.88 4.36 -4.03
CA ASP A 158 -9.90 5.70 -4.62
C ASP A 158 -8.87 6.60 -3.89
N PRO A 159 -7.84 7.13 -4.58
CA PRO A 159 -6.78 7.93 -3.94
C PRO A 159 -7.26 9.29 -3.46
N ARG A 160 -8.51 9.67 -3.74
CA ARG A 160 -9.15 10.88 -3.21
C ARG A 160 -9.81 10.64 -1.84
N LEU A 161 -10.04 9.39 -1.48
CA LEU A 161 -10.76 8.99 -0.27
C LEU A 161 -9.87 8.22 0.71
N GLY A 162 -8.97 7.40 0.17
CA GLY A 162 -8.24 6.41 0.96
C GLY A 162 -9.14 5.29 1.45
N LEU A 163 -8.59 4.43 2.31
CA LEU A 163 -9.33 3.34 2.94
C LEU A 163 -10.47 3.89 3.79
N ARG A 164 -11.59 3.18 3.76
CA ARG A 164 -12.82 3.44 4.51
C ARG A 164 -13.31 2.17 5.19
N ASP A 165 -14.28 2.30 6.07
CA ASP A 165 -14.82 1.17 6.85
C ASP A 165 -15.23 -0.03 5.99
N GLY A 166 -15.86 0.22 4.83
CA GLY A 166 -16.26 -0.83 3.90
C GLY A 166 -15.06 -1.60 3.32
N ASP A 167 -13.94 -0.92 3.07
CA ASP A 167 -12.73 -1.55 2.53
C ASP A 167 -12.13 -2.53 3.54
N PHE A 168 -12.05 -2.13 4.82
CA PHE A 168 -11.62 -3.03 5.90
C PHE A 168 -12.55 -4.25 6.05
N GLY A 169 -13.86 -4.06 5.86
CA GLY A 169 -14.83 -5.16 5.89
C GLY A 169 -14.64 -6.16 4.74
N VAL A 170 -14.31 -5.67 3.54
CA VAL A 170 -13.97 -6.54 2.39
C VAL A 170 -12.73 -7.37 2.66
N LEU A 171 -11.67 -6.74 3.22
CA LEU A 171 -10.45 -7.44 3.61
C LEU A 171 -10.73 -8.51 4.67
N GLU A 172 -11.46 -8.18 5.72
CA GLU A 172 -11.81 -9.16 6.76
C GLU A 172 -12.63 -10.33 6.19
N ALA A 173 -13.62 -10.06 5.34
CA ALA A 173 -14.44 -11.09 4.71
C ALA A 173 -13.61 -12.03 3.83
N PHE A 174 -12.66 -11.49 3.06
CA PHE A 174 -11.76 -12.30 2.24
C PHE A 174 -10.90 -13.22 3.11
N ALA A 175 -10.29 -12.71 4.19
CA ALA A 175 -9.48 -13.51 5.10
C ALA A 175 -10.28 -14.69 5.70
N ARG A 176 -11.53 -14.44 6.10
CA ARG A 176 -12.39 -15.46 6.73
C ARG A 176 -12.89 -16.51 5.74
N ALA A 177 -12.97 -16.18 4.45
CA ALA A 177 -13.44 -17.09 3.41
C ALA A 177 -12.38 -18.12 2.97
N ILE A 178 -11.11 -17.88 3.28
CA ILE A 178 -9.96 -18.71 2.84
C ILE A 178 -9.30 -19.49 3.99
N VAL A 179 -9.80 -19.35 5.22
CA VAL A 179 -9.38 -20.10 6.42
C VAL A 179 -10.18 -21.38 6.56
#